data_AF-A0A3A8TKV8-F1
#
_entry.id   AF-A0A3A8TKV8-F1
#
_cell.length_a   1.000
_cell.length_b   1.000
_cell.length_c   1.000
_cell.angle_alpha   90.00
_cell.angle_beta   90.00
_cell.angle_gamma   90.00
#
_symmetry.space_group_name_H-M   'P 1'
#
loop_
_entity.id
_entity.type
_entity.pdbx_description
1 polymer ?
#
loop_
_entity_poly.entity_id
_entity_poly.type
_entity_poly.pdbx_seq_one_letter_code
_entity_poly.pdbx_strand_id
1 'polypeptide(L)' 'MNSKFLEELRQRYMKNPPEGMTSKLVKNMTDSDLLDMHYFLTEDEDLDGNDSEDGFYIF' A
#
# COMPACT_ATOMS: atom_id res chain seq x y z
N MET A 1 -5.89 -17.32 -6.60
CA MET A 1 -5.50 -16.18 -5.74
C MET A 1 -4.82 -16.72 -4.49
N ASN A 2 -3.60 -16.28 -4.19
CA ASN A 2 -2.88 -16.71 -2.99
C ASN A 2 -3.52 -16.05 -1.76
N SER A 3 -4.38 -16.77 -1.04
CA SER A 3 -5.08 -16.25 0.15
C SER A 3 -4.13 -15.69 1.21
N LYS A 4 -2.95 -16.29 1.35
CA LYS A 4 -1.91 -15.83 2.26
C LYS A 4 -1.35 -14.45 1.89
N PHE A 5 -1.13 -14.19 0.60
CA PHE A 5 -0.64 -12.90 0.12
C PHE A 5 -1.63 -11.77 0.45
N LEU A 6 -2.93 -12.01 0.22
CA LEU A 6 -3.95 -11.02 0.54
C LEU A 6 -4.05 -10.71 2.03
N GLU A 7 -3.90 -11.73 2.88
CA GLU A 7 -3.93 -11.56 4.33
C GLU A 7 -2.73 -10.71 4.80
N GLU A 8 -1.52 -10.99 4.29
CA GLU A 8 -0.32 -10.21 4.57
C GLU A 8 -0.47 -8.76 4.10
N LEU A 9 -1.00 -8.57 2.90
CA LEU A 9 -1.26 -7.25 2.31
C LEU A 9 -2.25 -6.44 3.16
N ARG A 10 -3.33 -7.09 3.62
CA ARG A 10 -4.34 -6.47 4.48
C ARG A 10 -3.74 -6.07 5.82
N GLN A 11 -2.88 -6.90 6.41
CA GLN A 11 -2.19 -6.55 7.65
C GLN A 11 -1.22 -5.38 7.47
N ARG A 12 -0.46 -5.33 6.36
CA ARG A 12 0.46 -4.23 6.04
C ARG A 12 -0.26 -2.89 5.99
N TYR A 13 -1.32 -2.79 5.17
CA TYR A 13 -2.10 -1.56 5.03
C TYR A 13 -3.02 -1.29 6.23
N MET A 14 -3.36 -2.28 7.06
CA MET A 14 -4.07 -2.03 8.31
C MET A 14 -3.15 -1.40 9.36
N LYS A 15 -1.88 -1.82 9.42
CA LYS A 15 -0.86 -1.29 10.34
C LYS A 15 -0.39 0.10 9.91
N ASN A 16 -0.17 0.31 8.62
CA ASN A 16 0.18 1.60 8.06
C ASN A 16 -0.71 1.89 6.84
N PRO A 17 -1.90 2.47 7.05
CA PRO A 17 -2.81 2.78 5.94
C PRO A 17 -2.20 3.83 5.02
N PRO A 18 -2.48 3.76 3.70
CA PRO A 18 -2.07 4.80 2.76
C PRO A 18 -2.60 6.17 3.17
N GLU A 19 -1.92 7.23 2.73
CA GLU A 19 -2.37 8.60 2.99
C GLU A 19 -3.81 8.81 2.50
N GLY A 20 -4.64 9.46 3.32
CA GLY A 20 -6.06 9.63 3.03
C GLY A 20 -6.93 8.39 3.30
N MET A 21 -6.35 7.26 3.73
CA MET A 21 -7.09 6.07 4.15
C MET A 21 -6.99 5.82 5.66
N THR A 22 -7.96 5.09 6.20
CA THR A 22 -7.97 4.65 7.60
C THR A 22 -7.89 3.13 7.65
N SER A 23 -7.29 2.54 8.69
CA SER A 23 -7.23 1.08 8.89
C SER A 23 -8.61 0.40 8.86
N LYS A 24 -9.67 1.12 9.27
CA LYS A 24 -11.06 0.64 9.18
C LYS A 24 -11.55 0.52 7.73
N LEU A 25 -11.11 1.42 6.85
CA LEU A 25 -11.42 1.38 5.41
C LEU A 25 -10.74 0.16 4.78
N VAL A 26 -9.44 -0.03 5.03
CA VAL A 26 -8.67 -1.20 4.57
C VAL A 26 -9.29 -2.51 5.09
N LYS A 27 -9.77 -2.53 6.33
CA LYS A 27 -10.47 -3.69 6.88
C LYS A 27 -11.78 -4.01 6.16
N ASN A 28 -12.47 -3.02 5.59
CA ASN A 28 -13.72 -3.22 4.87
C ASN A 28 -13.55 -3.39 3.35
N MET A 29 -12.33 -3.24 2.82
CA MET A 29 -12.04 -3.43 1.39
C MET A 29 -12.30 -4.87 0.95
N THR A 30 -12.77 -5.03 -0.28
CA THR A 30 -12.81 -6.36 -0.90
C THR A 30 -11.41 -6.79 -1.31
N ASP A 31 -11.27 -8.07 -1.58
CA ASP A 31 -10.02 -8.64 -2.08
C ASP A 31 -9.56 -7.98 -3.39
N SER A 32 -10.51 -7.58 -4.25
CA SER A 32 -10.24 -6.83 -5.48
C SER A 32 -9.77 -5.41 -5.17
N ASP A 33 -10.48 -4.67 -4.32
CA ASP A 33 -10.11 -3.29 -3.96
C ASP A 33 -8.71 -3.22 -3.36
N LEU A 34 -8.34 -4.20 -2.53
CA LEU A 34 -7.02 -4.29 -1.91
C LEU A 34 -5.91 -4.55 -2.94
N LEU A 35 -6.19 -5.38 -3.95
CA LEU A 35 -5.25 -5.66 -5.04
C LEU A 35 -5.13 -4.47 -5.99
N ASP A 36 -6.23 -3.83 -6.35
CA ASP A 36 -6.22 -2.64 -7.22
C ASP A 36 -5.42 -1.52 -6.54
N MET A 37 -5.70 -1.25 -5.26
CA MET A 37 -4.94 -0.27 -4.49
C MET A 37 -3.46 -0.65 -4.41
N HIS A 38 -3.13 -1.93 -4.14
CA HIS A 38 -1.75 -2.37 -4.12
C HIS A 38 -1.07 -2.15 -5.47
N TYR A 39 -1.73 -2.48 -6.58
CA TYR A 39 -1.22 -2.22 -7.92
C TYR A 39 -0.94 -0.73 -8.13
N PHE A 40 -1.92 0.15 -7.87
CA PHE A 40 -1.73 1.60 -8.01
C PHE A 40 -0.59 2.16 -7.14
N LEU A 41 -0.48 1.69 -5.89
CA LEU A 41 0.58 2.16 -4.99
C LEU A 41 1.96 1.62 -5.37
N THR A 42 2.02 0.37 -5.84
CA THR A 42 3.31 -0.26 -6.20
C THR A 42 3.80 0.25 -7.56
N GLU A 43 2.91 0.61 -8.49
CA GLU A 43 3.31 1.25 -9.75
C GLU A 43 3.98 2.62 -9.54
N ASP A 44 3.63 3.35 -8.47
CA ASP A 44 4.37 4.55 -8.05
C ASP A 44 5.69 4.20 -7.33
N GLU A 45 5.74 3.11 -6.53
CA GLU A 45 6.97 2.63 -5.85
C GLU A 45 8.02 2.03 -6.84
N ASP A 46 7.62 1.47 -7.98
CA ASP A 46 8.56 0.98 -9.02
C ASP A 46 9.32 2.12 -9.74
N LEU A 47 8.90 3.38 -9.55
CA LEU A 47 9.67 4.57 -9.94
C LEU A 47 10.63 5.06 -8.84
N ASP A 48 10.49 4.53 -7.63
CA ASP A 48 11.36 4.77 -6.48
C ASP A 48 12.21 3.53 -6.20
N GLY A 49 13.23 3.37 -7.04
CA GLY A 49 14.27 2.38 -6.82
C GLY A 49 15.16 2.63 -5.59
N ASN A 50 14.79 3.46 -4.60
CA ASN A 50 15.56 3.65 -3.36
C ASN A 50 14.81 4.46 -2.26
N ASP A 51 13.77 3.94 -1.60
CA ASP A 51 13.33 4.56 -0.33
C ASP A 51 14.09 3.98 0.87
N SER A 52 15.37 4.32 0.92
CA SER A 52 16.07 4.56 2.17
C SER A 52 16.74 5.93 2.05
N GLU A 53 16.15 6.88 2.79
CA GLU A 53 16.69 8.17 3.21
C GLU A 53 17.04 9.17 2.09
N ASP A 54 16.13 10.11 1.84
CA ASP A 54 16.32 11.56 2.04
C ASP A 54 15.38 12.37 1.13
N GLY A 55 14.11 12.45 1.56
CA GLY A 55 13.14 13.36 0.97
C GLY A 55 13.39 14.81 1.39
N PHE A 56 14.30 15.51 0.72
CA PHE A 56 14.30 16.98 0.61
C PHE A 56 14.90 17.45 -0.72
N TYR A 57 14.05 17.78 -1.71
CA TYR A 57 14.43 18.65 -2.81
C TYR A 57 14.12 20.11 -2.42
N ILE A 58 15.17 20.88 -2.16
CA ILE A 58 15.14 22.35 -2.08
C ILE A 58 15.73 22.90 -3.40
N PHE A 59 14.98 23.80 -4.05
CA PHE A 59 15.33 24.48 -5.31
C PHE A 59 16.49 25.47 -5.17
#